data_AF-A0A2D7IE63-F1
#
_entry.id   AF-A0A2D7IE63-F1
#
_cell.length_a   1.000
_cell.length_b   1.000
_cell.length_c   1.000
_cell.angle_alpha   90.00
_cell.angle_beta   90.00
_cell.angle_gamma   90.00
#
_symmetry.space_group_name_H-M   'P 1'
#
loop_
_entity.id
_entity.type
_entity.pdbx_description
1 polymer ?
#
loop_
_entity_poly.entity_id
_entity_poly.type
_entity_poly.pdbx_seq_one_letter_code
_entity_poly.pdbx_strand_id
1 'polypeptide(L)' 'MRMLYKFFFFCFLLLVIIPFSLSNKDSVTINLFPFPIKFDISLYLLIIIIFFLGLILGFIFANIKRIFK' A
#
# COMPACT_ATOMS: atom_id res chain seq x y z
N MET A 1 -23.64 -2.81 -10.29
CA MET A 1 -22.53 -2.15 -11.01
C MET A 1 -21.49 -1.50 -10.10
N ARG A 2 -21.86 -0.71 -9.08
CA ARG A 2 -20.88 0.07 -8.28
C ARG A 2 -19.90 -0.75 -7.42
N MET A 3 -20.25 -1.96 -7.00
CA MET A 3 -19.32 -2.87 -6.30
C MET A 3 -18.39 -3.61 -7.26
N LEU A 4 -18.85 -3.91 -8.48
CA LEU A 4 -18.12 -4.75 -9.43
C LEU A 4 -16.81 -4.08 -9.86
N TYR A 5 -16.83 -2.78 -10.19
CA TYR A 5 -15.61 -2.06 -10.57
C TYR A 5 -14.60 -1.96 -9.42
N LYS A 6 -15.07 -1.86 -8.16
CA LYS A 6 -14.19 -1.79 -6.99
C LYS A 6 -13.47 -3.13 -6.79
N PHE A 7 -14.22 -4.21 -6.97
CA PHE A 7 -13.69 -5.56 -6.92
C PHE A 7 -12.65 -5.78 -8.04
N PHE A 8 -12.97 -5.45 -9.29
CA PHE A 8 -12.03 -5.56 -10.40
C PHE A 8 -10.77 -4.70 -10.20
N PHE A 9 -10.93 -3.46 -9.74
CA PHE A 9 -9.80 -2.60 -9.41
C PHE A 9 -8.90 -3.22 -8.34
N PHE A 10 -9.48 -3.77 -7.27
CA PHE A 10 -8.73 -4.43 -6.22
C PHE A 10 -7.99 -5.69 -6.71
N CYS A 11 -8.66 -6.53 -7.51
CA CYS A 11 -8.03 -7.70 -8.13
C CYS A 11 -6.87 -7.32 -9.05
N PHE A 12 -7.04 -6.28 -9.87
CA PHE A 12 -5.97 -5.76 -10.73
C PHE A 12 -4.77 -5.29 -9.89
N LEU A 13 -5.02 -4.61 -8.78
CA LEU A 13 -3.98 -4.12 -7.89
C LEU A 13 -3.17 -5.27 -7.27
N LEU A 14 -3.86 -6.32 -6.80
CA LEU A 14 -3.20 -7.54 -6.31
C LEU A 14 -2.39 -8.24 -7.40
N LEU A 15 -2.91 -8.29 -8.62
CA LEU A 15 -2.23 -8.91 -9.77
C LEU A 15 -0.93 -8.20 -10.10
N VAL A 16 -0.79 -6.90 -9.82
CA VAL A 16 0.48 -6.18 -9.98
C VAL A 16 1.40 -6.37 -8.78
N ILE A 17 0.88 -6.23 -7.56
CA ILE A 17 1.70 -6.28 -6.33
C ILE A 17 2.34 -7.65 -6.11
N ILE A 18 1.59 -8.73 -6.30
CA ILE A 18 2.06 -10.10 -6.02
C ILE A 18 3.28 -10.49 -6.87
N PRO A 19 3.23 -10.43 -8.22
CA PRO A 19 4.40 -10.77 -9.05
C PRO A 19 5.53 -9.75 -8.88
N PHE A 20 5.21 -8.47 -8.66
CA PHE A 20 6.24 -7.47 -8.38
C PHE A 20 7.02 -7.80 -7.09
N SER A 21 6.29 -8.20 -6.03
CA SER A 21 6.84 -8.69 -4.77
C SER A 21 7.66 -9.97 -4.94
N LEU A 22 7.20 -10.92 -5.74
CA LEU A 22 7.91 -12.18 -5.98
C LEU A 22 9.19 -11.98 -6.80
N SER A 23 9.15 -11.05 -7.77
CA SER A 23 10.27 -10.75 -8.67
C SER A 23 11.36 -9.94 -8.00
N ASN A 24 11.01 -9.07 -7.05
CA ASN A 24 11.96 -8.14 -6.42
C ASN A 24 12.19 -8.53 -4.95
N LYS A 25 13.20 -9.38 -4.74
CA LYS A 25 13.72 -9.72 -3.40
C LYS A 25 14.79 -8.75 -2.92
N ASP A 26 15.10 -7.74 -3.72
CA ASP A 26 16.14 -6.78 -3.42
C ASP A 26 15.82 -6.00 -2.14
N SER A 27 16.85 -5.75 -1.35
CA SER A 27 16.79 -4.87 -0.19
C SER A 27 16.89 -3.42 -0.65
N VAL A 28 16.05 -2.55 -0.08
CA VAL A 28 16.11 -1.11 -0.30
C VAL A 28 16.40 -0.42 1.03
N THR A 29 17.35 0.51 0.98
CA THR A 29 17.68 1.37 2.11
C THR A 29 16.69 2.53 2.17
N ILE A 30 15.95 2.62 3.27
CA ILE A 30 15.04 3.74 3.54
C ILE A 30 15.75 4.73 4.46
N ASN A 31 15.73 6.00 4.06
CA ASN A 31 16.24 7.11 4.86
C ASN A 31 15.06 8.00 5.30
N LEU A 32 14.82 8.07 6.60
CA LEU A 32 13.69 8.81 7.18
C LEU A 32 14.06 10.28 7.43
N PHE A 33 13.98 11.14 6.42
CA PHE A 33 14.23 12.58 6.62
C PHE A 33 13.18 13.23 7.57
N PRO A 34 13.57 14.14 8.50
CA PRO A 34 14.91 14.68 8.75
C PRO A 34 15.78 13.86 9.71
N PHE A 35 15.29 12.71 10.18
CA PHE A 35 16.00 11.87 11.13
C PHE A 35 17.17 11.13 10.44
N PRO A 36 18.31 10.94 11.12
CA PRO A 36 19.44 10.17 10.60
C PRO A 36 19.21 8.65 10.75
N ILE A 37 17.98 8.19 10.56
CA ILE A 37 17.61 6.78 10.70
C ILE A 37 17.65 6.15 9.30
N LYS A 38 18.54 5.18 9.13
CA LYS A 38 18.67 4.36 7.94
C LYS A 38 18.42 2.91 8.30
N PHE A 39 17.57 2.25 7.52
CA PHE A 39 17.32 0.83 7.69
C PHE A 39 17.08 0.19 6.33
N ASP A 40 17.54 -1.05 6.20
CA ASP A 40 17.33 -1.85 5.01
C ASP A 40 16.09 -2.72 5.22
N ILE A 41 15.19 -2.69 4.24
CA ILE A 41 14.01 -3.53 4.22
C ILE A 41 13.84 -4.10 2.81
N SER A 42 13.35 -5.32 2.72
CA SER A 42 13.05 -5.93 1.42
C SER A 42 11.98 -5.10 0.70
N LEU A 43 12.17 -4.85 -0.60
CA LEU A 43 11.26 -4.04 -1.41
C LEU A 43 9.81 -4.53 -1.30
N TYR A 44 9.60 -5.85 -1.27
CA TYR A 44 8.27 -6.43 -1.13
C TYR A 44 7.59 -6.05 0.19
N LEU A 45 8.32 -6.04 1.31
CA LEU A 45 7.78 -5.64 2.61
C LEU A 45 7.38 -4.17 2.59
N LEU A 46 8.21 -3.31 2.00
CA LEU A 46 7.91 -1.89 1.86
C LEU A 46 6.60 -1.65 1.10
N ILE A 47 6.40 -2.35 -0.02
CA ILE A 47 5.18 -2.22 -0.84
C ILE A 47 3.95 -2.70 -0.08
N ILE A 48 4.05 -3.84 0.62
CA ILE A 48 2.95 -4.36 1.44
C ILE A 48 2.55 -3.32 2.50
N ILE A 49 3.54 -2.73 3.19
CA ILE A 49 3.30 -1.69 4.21
C ILE A 49 2.61 -0.47 3.58
N ILE A 50 3.13 0.06 2.47
CA ILE A 50 2.56 1.23 1.79
C ILE A 50 1.12 0.95 1.33
N PHE A 51 0.88 -0.23 0.75
CA PHE A 51 -0.44 -0.63 0.30
C PHE A 51 -1.42 -0.72 1.47
N PHE A 52 -1.01 -1.33 2.57
CA PHE A 52 -1.84 -1.45 3.76
C PHE A 52 -2.14 -0.09 4.41
N LEU A 53 -1.13 0.81 4.47
CA LEU A 53 -1.33 2.20 4.90
C LEU A 53 -2.34 2.92 4.01
N GLY A 54 -2.26 2.74 2.69
CA GLY A 54 -3.24 3.30 1.74
C GLY A 54 -4.67 2.80 2.01
N LEU A 55 -4.85 1.51 2.31
CA LEU A 55 -6.15 0.95 2.68
C LEU A 55 -6.68 1.52 3.99
N ILE A 56 -5.83 1.63 5.02
CA ILE A 56 -6.20 2.21 6.32
C ILE A 56 -6.62 3.67 6.14
N LEU A 57 -5.82 4.48 5.44
CA LEU A 57 -6.14 5.88 5.16
C LEU A 57 -7.44 6.01 4.36
N GLY A 58 -7.62 5.19 3.32
CA GLY A 58 -8.85 5.15 2.55
C GLY A 58 -10.08 4.81 3.41
N PHE A 59 -9.95 3.86 4.34
CA PHE A 59 -10.99 3.52 5.31
C PHE A 59 -11.29 4.69 6.25
N ILE A 60 -10.26 5.33 6.81
CA ILE A 60 -10.41 6.49 7.69
C ILE A 60 -11.15 7.62 6.95
N PHE A 61 -10.70 8.02 5.76
CA PHE A 61 -11.34 9.07 4.98
C PHE A 61 -12.78 8.74 4.58
N ALA A 62 -13.06 7.48 4.22
CA ALA A 62 -14.42 7.05 3.91
C ALA A 62 -15.36 7.16 5.13
N ASN A 63 -14.86 6.85 6.33
CA ASN A 63 -15.64 6.98 7.56
C ASN A 63 -15.80 8.43 8.01
N ILE A 64 -14.75 9.25 7.91
CA ILE A 64 -14.82 10.70 8.17
C ILE A 64 -15.91 11.32 7.29
N LYS A 65 -15.91 11.04 5.99
CA LYS A 65 -16.94 11.55 5.07
C LYS A 65 -18.37 11.15 5.48
N ARG A 66 -18.54 9.98 6.09
CA ARG A 66 -19.84 9.51 6.59
C ARG A 66 -20.28 10.24 7.86
N ILE A 67 -19.34 10.69 8.69
CA ILE A 67 -19.63 11.43 9.94
C ILE A 67 -20.03 12.89 9.65
N PHE A 68 -19.43 13.50 8.63
CA PHE A 68 -19.70 14.89 8.23
C PHE A 68 -20.90 15.07 7.27
N LYS A 69 -21.65 13.99 6.97
CA LYS A 69 -22.81 14.01 6.08
C LYS A 69 -24.07 13.63 6.86
#